data_AF-A0AAU3VME0-F1
#
_entry.id   AF-A0AAU3VME0-F1
#
_cell.length_a   1.000
_cell.length_b   1.000
_cell.length_c   1.000
_cell.angle_alpha   90.00
_cell.angle_beta   90.00
_cell.angle_gamma   90.00
#
_symmetry.space_group_name_H-M   'P 1'
#
loop_
_entity.id
_entity.type
_entity.pdbx_description
1 polymer ?
#
loop_
_entity_poly.entity_id
_entity_poly.type
_entity_poly.pdbx_seq_one_letter_code
_entity_poly.pdbx_strand_id
1 'polypeptide(L)'
;MSTASEHPERRSVPQPSSTAEELRAALARIAPEAVPTFDAERAAAMTQARSEVSSAPVRRFLGQWALQVAIERHPEQAARLRHLEARAAVVEDPDEARTVAAEIGWILDKAATEAGLPRSGQS
;
A
#
# COMPACT_ATOMS: atom_id res chain seq x y z
N MET A 1 27.40 -27.64 -18.54
CA MET A 1 27.08 -27.09 -17.20
C MET A 1 27.14 -25.58 -17.29
N SER A 2 25.98 -24.93 -17.35
CA SER A 2 25.86 -23.48 -17.29
C SER A 2 24.68 -23.20 -16.38
N THR A 3 24.99 -22.61 -15.24
CA THR A 3 24.12 -22.35 -14.12
C THR A 3 22.89 -21.57 -14.57
N ALA A 4 21.72 -22.17 -14.40
CA ALA A 4 20.48 -21.41 -14.34
C ALA A 4 20.71 -20.30 -13.32
N SER A 5 20.44 -19.07 -13.73
CA SER A 5 20.28 -17.95 -12.82
C SER A 5 19.05 -18.24 -11.97
N GLU A 6 19.21 -19.12 -10.97
CA GLU A 6 18.34 -19.17 -9.82
C GLU A 6 18.61 -17.86 -9.06
N HIS A 7 18.08 -16.75 -9.58
CA HIS A 7 17.78 -15.63 -8.72
C HIS A 7 16.81 -16.21 -7.71
N PRO A 8 17.18 -16.34 -6.42
CA PRO A 8 16.25 -16.79 -5.41
C PRO A 8 15.11 -15.78 -5.48
N GLU A 9 13.99 -16.24 -6.01
CA GLU A 9 12.74 -15.54 -6.09
C GLU A 9 12.51 -15.09 -4.66
N ARG A 10 12.82 -13.81 -4.40
CA ARG A 10 12.77 -13.22 -3.06
C ARG A 10 11.35 -13.46 -2.64
N ARG A 11 11.15 -14.42 -1.74
CA ARG A 11 9.86 -15.04 -1.47
C ARG A 11 8.91 -13.92 -1.06
N SER A 12 8.15 -13.39 -2.02
CA SER A 12 7.31 -12.23 -1.80
C SER A 12 6.39 -12.59 -0.65
N VAL A 13 6.37 -11.75 0.38
CA VAL A 13 5.41 -11.94 1.47
C VAL A 13 4.02 -12.01 0.81
N PRO A 14 3.23 -13.06 1.02
CA PRO A 14 1.89 -13.14 0.44
C PRO A 14 1.04 -11.98 0.95
N GLN A 15 0.01 -11.58 0.21
CA GLN A 15 -0.90 -10.56 0.71
C GLN A 15 -1.59 -11.11 1.99
N PRO A 16 -1.49 -10.40 3.13
CA PRO A 16 -2.20 -10.80 4.33
C PRO A 16 -3.71 -10.59 4.17
N SER A 17 -4.50 -11.28 4.98
CA SER A 17 -5.91 -10.93 5.14
C SER A 17 -6.04 -9.49 5.66
N SER A 18 -7.11 -8.80 5.29
CA SER A 18 -7.36 -7.39 5.67
C SER A 18 -7.86 -7.25 7.12
N THR A 19 -7.22 -7.96 8.07
CA THR A 19 -7.44 -7.83 9.52
C THR A 19 -6.30 -7.02 10.13
N ALA A 20 -6.56 -6.31 11.22
CA ALA A 20 -5.56 -5.44 11.82
C ALA A 20 -4.33 -6.21 12.33
N GLU A 21 -4.51 -7.43 12.82
CA GLU A 21 -3.41 -8.27 13.33
C GLU A 21 -2.52 -8.78 12.21
N GLU A 22 -3.11 -9.29 11.12
CA GLU A 22 -2.36 -9.81 9.98
C GLU A 22 -1.60 -8.70 9.23
N LEU A 23 -2.22 -7.52 9.08
CA LEU A 23 -1.56 -6.34 8.53
C LEU A 23 -0.38 -5.89 9.39
N ARG A 24 -0.56 -5.82 10.71
CA ARG A 24 0.51 -5.46 11.64
C ARG A 24 1.67 -6.47 11.60
N ALA A 25 1.36 -7.77 11.55
CA ALA A 25 2.36 -8.82 11.46
C ALA A 25 3.15 -8.76 10.15
N ALA A 26 2.49 -8.44 9.04
CA ALA A 26 3.16 -8.20 7.76
C ALA A 26 4.09 -6.98 7.83
N LEU A 27 3.61 -5.84 8.36
CA LEU A 27 4.41 -4.62 8.52
C LEU A 27 5.66 -4.86 9.38
N ALA A 28 5.54 -5.59 10.49
CA ALA A 28 6.68 -5.93 11.33
C ALA A 28 7.80 -6.67 10.59
N ARG A 29 7.49 -7.33 9.46
CA ARG A 29 8.46 -8.05 8.63
C ARG A 29 9.02 -7.20 7.49
N ILE A 30 8.18 -6.38 6.85
CA ILE A 30 8.54 -5.68 5.60
C ILE A 30 8.84 -4.19 5.77
N ALA A 31 8.27 -3.54 6.78
CA ALA A 31 8.37 -2.11 7.07
C ALA A 31 8.22 -1.87 8.58
N PRO A 32 9.15 -2.35 9.42
CA PRO A 32 9.02 -2.28 10.87
C PRO A 32 8.89 -0.85 11.40
N GLU A 33 9.46 0.13 10.71
CA GLU A 33 9.31 1.56 11.01
C GLU A 33 7.87 2.08 10.88
N ALA A 34 7.00 1.39 10.13
CA ALA A 34 5.60 1.79 9.96
C ALA A 34 4.67 1.30 11.08
N VAL A 35 5.12 0.33 11.90
CA VAL A 35 4.31 -0.28 12.96
C VAL A 35 3.82 0.73 14.02
N PRO A 36 4.63 1.68 14.52
CA PRO A 36 4.14 2.69 15.46
C PRO A 36 3.03 3.56 14.88
N THR A 37 3.15 3.96 13.62
CA THR A 37 2.13 4.76 12.91
C THR A 37 0.84 3.96 12.75
N PHE A 38 0.95 2.69 12.34
CA PHE A 38 -0.19 1.78 12.23
C PHE A 38 -0.99 1.70 13.54
N ASP A 39 -0.29 1.57 14.67
CA ASP A 39 -0.94 1.46 15.97
C ASP A 39 -1.66 2.72 16.41
N ALA A 40 -1.03 3.87 16.17
CA ALA A 40 -1.62 5.18 16.46
C ALA A 40 -2.90 5.39 15.63
N GLU A 41 -2.84 5.11 14.32
CA GLU A 41 -4.01 5.24 13.44
C GLU A 41 -5.11 4.22 13.77
N ARG A 42 -4.75 3.00 14.18
CA ARG A 42 -5.72 2.00 14.66
C ARG A 42 -6.49 2.53 15.87
N ALA A 43 -5.79 3.10 16.85
CA ALA A 43 -6.42 3.67 18.03
C ALA A 43 -7.33 4.86 17.69
N ALA A 44 -6.89 5.73 16.77
CA ALA A 44 -7.68 6.86 16.28
C ALA A 44 -8.97 6.38 15.56
N ALA A 45 -8.84 5.42 14.64
CA ALA A 45 -9.98 4.85 13.91
C ALA A 45 -11.01 4.18 14.84
N MET A 46 -10.56 3.47 15.88
CA MET A 46 -11.44 2.87 16.88
C MET A 46 -12.16 3.91 17.73
N THR A 47 -11.47 5.01 18.08
CA THR A 47 -12.06 6.13 18.81
C THR A 47 -13.13 6.81 17.98
N GLN A 48 -12.81 7.12 16.73
CA GLN A 48 -13.74 7.76 15.80
C GLN A 48 -14.96 6.87 15.52
N ALA A 49 -14.75 5.56 15.30
CA ALA A 49 -15.84 4.62 15.10
C ALA A 49 -16.83 4.56 16.27
N ARG A 50 -16.33 4.68 17.52
CA ARG A 50 -17.17 4.76 18.71
C ARG A 50 -17.93 6.08 18.78
N SER A 51 -17.25 7.20 18.52
CA SER A 51 -17.85 8.53 18.54
C SER A 51 -18.95 8.70 17.49
N GLU A 52 -18.76 8.11 16.31
CA GLU A 52 -19.71 8.18 15.19
C GLU A 52 -20.73 7.03 15.17
N VAL A 53 -20.58 6.03 16.06
CA VAL A 53 -21.35 4.78 16.06
C VAL A 53 -21.34 4.12 14.66
N SER A 54 -20.17 4.10 14.04
CA SER A 54 -19.98 3.70 12.64
C SER A 54 -18.73 2.87 12.48
N SER A 55 -18.80 1.79 11.71
CA SER A 55 -17.61 0.98 11.37
C SER A 55 -16.82 1.55 10.18
N ALA A 56 -17.28 2.65 9.56
CA ALA A 56 -16.62 3.24 8.40
C ALA A 56 -15.16 3.67 8.66
N PRO A 57 -14.81 4.29 9.80
CA PRO A 57 -13.43 4.67 10.09
C PRO A 57 -12.49 3.46 10.16
N VAL A 58 -12.93 2.35 10.77
CA VAL A 58 -12.16 1.11 10.86
C VAL A 58 -12.00 0.46 9.48
N ARG A 59 -13.06 0.42 8.65
CA ARG A 59 -12.95 -0.11 7.28
C ARG A 59 -11.97 0.70 6.43
N ARG A 60 -12.02 2.04 6.53
CA ARG A 60 -11.07 2.93 5.83
C ARG A 60 -9.63 2.67 6.28
N PHE A 61 -9.40 2.57 7.59
CA PHE A 61 -8.10 2.24 8.17
C PHE A 61 -7.56 0.91 7.61
N LEU A 62 -8.36 -0.16 7.65
CA LEU A 62 -7.95 -1.47 7.13
C LEU A 62 -7.65 -1.41 5.63
N GLY A 63 -8.46 -0.69 4.86
CA GLY A 63 -8.24 -0.53 3.42
C GLY A 63 -6.95 0.20 3.09
N GLN A 64 -6.68 1.33 3.74
CA GLN A 64 -5.45 2.09 3.57
C GLN A 64 -4.22 1.22 3.86
N TRP A 65 -4.22 0.50 4.99
CA TRP A 65 -3.06 -0.30 5.38
C TRP A 65 -2.91 -1.59 4.58
N ALA A 66 -4.01 -2.18 4.08
CA ALA A 66 -3.94 -3.28 3.13
C ALA A 66 -3.29 -2.85 1.81
N LEU A 67 -3.58 -1.65 1.32
CA LEU A 67 -2.91 -1.05 0.16
C LEU A 67 -1.43 -0.79 0.43
N GLN A 68 -1.10 -0.17 1.56
CA GLN A 68 0.29 0.11 1.94
C GLN A 68 1.10 -1.19 2.01
N VAL A 69 0.58 -2.23 2.68
CA VAL A 69 1.23 -3.53 2.72
C VAL A 69 1.38 -4.11 1.32
N ALA A 70 0.37 -4.01 0.45
CA ALA A 70 0.50 -4.50 -0.92
C ALA A 70 1.64 -3.80 -1.69
N ILE A 71 1.85 -2.50 -1.49
CA ILE A 71 2.96 -1.75 -2.08
C ILE A 71 4.31 -2.18 -1.49
N GLU A 72 4.44 -2.18 -0.15
CA GLU A 72 5.71 -2.45 0.53
C GLU A 72 6.22 -3.89 0.37
N ARG A 73 5.32 -4.84 0.05
CA ARG A 73 5.71 -6.23 -0.30
C ARG A 73 6.50 -6.29 -1.63
N HIS A 74 6.47 -5.25 -2.44
CA HIS A 74 7.18 -5.12 -3.71
C HIS A 74 8.17 -3.94 -3.68
N PRO A 75 9.38 -4.11 -3.14
CA PRO A 75 10.29 -2.99 -2.86
C PRO A 75 10.68 -2.17 -4.09
N GLU A 76 10.75 -2.79 -5.27
CA GLU A 76 11.01 -2.09 -6.53
C GLU A 76 9.82 -1.21 -6.96
N GLN A 77 8.59 -1.67 -6.77
CA GLN A 77 7.38 -0.89 -7.06
C GLN A 77 7.23 0.25 -6.04
N ALA A 78 7.50 0.00 -4.75
CA ALA A 78 7.51 1.03 -3.72
C ALA A 78 8.56 2.12 -4.01
N ALA A 79 9.77 1.73 -4.42
CA ALA A 79 10.81 2.68 -4.81
C ALA A 79 10.42 3.50 -6.05
N ARG A 80 9.82 2.86 -7.07
CA ARG A 80 9.31 3.54 -8.26
C ARG A 80 8.19 4.52 -7.91
N LEU A 81 7.25 4.13 -7.05
CA LEU A 81 6.17 4.99 -6.59
C LEU A 81 6.74 6.26 -5.92
N ARG A 82 7.63 6.10 -4.94
CA ARG A 82 8.27 7.25 -4.27
C ARG A 82 9.02 8.17 -5.24
N HIS A 83 9.69 7.59 -6.23
CA HIS A 83 10.36 8.38 -7.27
C HIS A 83 9.35 9.18 -8.11
N LEU A 84 8.25 8.55 -8.53
CA LEU A 84 7.21 9.20 -9.32
C LEU A 84 6.49 10.28 -8.52
N GLU A 85 6.21 10.07 -7.24
CA GLU A 85 5.63 11.09 -6.35
C GLU A 85 6.58 12.30 -6.21
N ALA A 86 7.88 12.07 -6.05
CA ALA A 86 8.88 13.12 -6.03
C ALA A 86 9.04 13.84 -7.38
N ARG A 87 8.69 13.19 -8.50
CA ARG A 87 8.60 13.83 -9.82
C ARG A 87 7.33 14.64 -9.99
N ALA A 88 6.18 14.08 -9.62
CA ALA A 88 4.89 14.75 -9.65
C ALA A 88 4.91 16.08 -8.85
N ALA A 89 5.70 16.14 -7.78
CA ALA A 89 5.84 17.34 -6.95
C ALA A 89 6.53 18.53 -7.65
N VAL A 90 7.26 18.32 -8.75
CA VAL A 90 8.05 19.39 -9.41
C VAL A 90 7.88 19.46 -10.92
N VAL A 91 7.13 18.54 -11.53
CA VAL A 91 6.91 18.50 -12.97
C VAL A 91 6.08 19.71 -13.40
N GLU A 92 6.58 20.45 -14.40
CA GLU A 92 5.90 21.64 -14.94
C GLU A 92 5.26 21.35 -16.30
N ASP A 93 5.80 20.38 -17.04
CA ASP A 93 5.25 19.97 -18.33
C ASP A 93 3.96 19.15 -18.13
N PRO A 94 2.84 19.54 -18.76
CA PRO A 94 1.56 18.88 -18.55
C PRO A 94 1.49 17.46 -19.15
N ASP A 95 2.26 17.15 -20.20
CA ASP A 95 2.29 15.81 -20.80
C ASP A 95 3.12 14.84 -19.94
N GLU A 96 4.27 15.31 -19.45
CA GLU A 96 5.06 14.58 -18.46
C GLU A 96 4.26 14.37 -17.17
N ALA A 97 3.56 15.40 -16.67
CA ALA A 97 2.70 15.28 -15.49
C ALA A 97 1.61 14.21 -15.67
N ARG A 98 0.99 14.15 -16.86
CA ARG A 98 -0.01 13.12 -17.20
C ARG A 98 0.60 11.73 -17.22
N THR A 99 1.80 11.59 -17.78
CA THR A 99 2.54 10.32 -17.84
C THR A 99 2.90 9.83 -16.43
N VAL A 100 3.45 10.71 -15.59
CA VAL A 100 3.78 10.39 -14.19
C VAL A 100 2.52 9.98 -13.41
N ALA A 101 1.43 10.74 -13.54
CA ALA A 101 0.17 10.42 -12.88
C ALA A 101 -0.42 9.07 -13.34
N ALA A 102 -0.32 8.75 -14.64
CA ALA A 102 -0.78 7.48 -15.18
C ALA A 102 0.02 6.30 -14.60
N GLU A 103 1.34 6.43 -14.48
CA GLU A 103 2.18 5.39 -13.87
C GLU A 103 1.90 5.21 -12.38
N ILE A 104 1.75 6.30 -11.62
CA ILE A 104 1.33 6.24 -10.21
C ILE A 104 0.00 5.50 -10.09
N GLY A 105 -0.99 5.89 -10.90
CA GLY A 105 -2.31 5.25 -10.92
C GLY A 105 -2.25 3.76 -11.22
N TRP A 106 -1.38 3.33 -12.14
CA TRP A 106 -1.19 1.91 -12.45
C TRP A 106 -0.60 1.13 -11.27
N ILE A 107 0.41 1.68 -10.58
CA ILE A 107 0.99 1.03 -9.39
C ILE A 107 -0.07 0.88 -8.29
N LEU A 108 -0.86 1.93 -8.05
CA LEU A 108 -1.90 1.92 -7.03
C LEU A 108 -3.05 0.97 -7.38
N ASP A 109 -3.49 0.88 -8.64
CA ASP A 109 -4.54 -0.06 -9.08
C ASP A 109 -4.09 -1.51 -8.92
N LYS A 110 -2.84 -1.80 -9.29
CA LYS A 110 -2.24 -3.12 -9.09
C LYS A 110 -2.22 -3.50 -7.61
N ALA A 111 -1.73 -2.62 -6.75
CA ALA A 111 -1.66 -2.86 -5.31
C ALA A 111 -3.07 -2.99 -4.67
N ALA A 112 -4.04 -2.18 -5.12
CA ALA A 112 -5.43 -2.27 -4.68
C ALA A 112 -6.07 -3.61 -5.07
N THR A 113 -5.79 -4.10 -6.28
CA THR A 113 -6.23 -5.43 -6.74
C THR A 113 -5.64 -6.53 -5.87
N GLU A 114 -4.35 -6.47 -5.56
CA GLU A 114 -3.72 -7.43 -4.64
C GLU A 114 -4.33 -7.37 -3.25
N ALA A 115 -4.66 -6.17 -2.75
CA ALA A 115 -5.29 -5.96 -1.46
C ALA A 115 -6.79 -6.31 -1.38
N GLY A 116 -7.40 -6.70 -2.51
CA GLY A 116 -8.83 -7.00 -2.59
C GLY A 116 -9.73 -5.77 -2.35
N LEU A 117 -9.21 -4.57 -2.61
CA LEU A 117 -9.95 -3.33 -2.44
C LEU A 117 -10.81 -3.04 -3.67
N PRO A 118 -12.04 -2.52 -3.49
CA PRO A 118 -12.84 -2.08 -4.62
C PRO A 118 -12.13 -0.92 -5.31
N ARG A 119 -12.11 -0.91 -6.66
CA ARG A 119 -11.68 0.27 -7.41
C ARG A 119 -12.52 1.47 -6.96
N SER A 120 -11.86 2.52 -6.49
CA SER A 120 -12.47 3.80 -6.14
C SER A 120 -13.25 4.31 -7.34
N GLY A 121 -14.57 4.09 -7.39
CA GLY A 121 -15.38 4.44 -8.56
C GLY A 121 -16.72 3.72 -8.75
N GLN A 122 -17.06 2.74 -7.90
CA GLN A 122 -18.41 2.15 -7.90
C GLN A 122 -19.06 2.40 -6.53
N SER A 123 -19.90 3.44 -6.46
CA SER A 123 -20.91 3.67 -5.42
C SER A 123 -22.13 4.26 -6.10
#